data_AF-K2DE01-F1
#
_entry.id   AF-K2DE01-F1
#
_cell.length_a   1.000
_cell.length_b   1.000
_cell.length_c   1.000
_cell.angle_alpha   90.00
_cell.angle_beta   90.00
_cell.angle_gamma   90.00
#
_symmetry.space_group_name_H-M   'P 1'
#
loop_
_entity.id
_entity.type
_entity.pdbx_description
1 polymer ?
#
loop_
_entity_poly.entity_id
_entity_poly.type
_entity_poly.pdbx_seq_one_letter_code
_entity_poly.pdbx_strand_id
1 'polypeptide(L)'
;MSVATRYLLTTEVLFDKENKPQLIAAWQKKLPANTNLYLSENEDTLLELQAVSELTELASLLKGDHFSQIKKDTKKYLRSDLRQELLSFVENVIPQKKSLPTGEFLQMRHIEVPLHVHDDYLDWRKDTIFKHVEKLKNIDSFVAYHSALSHQPGVMFVSSFSCSPKDYLAGFTNPTYQAIAQQAGDRFIVGGKQGLYTTLYKKI
;
A
#
# COMPACT_ATOMS: atom_id res chain seq x y z
N MET A 1 6.36 -3.63 -20.61
CA MET A 1 7.12 -4.13 -19.45
C MET A 1 6.71 -3.32 -18.23
N SER A 2 6.55 -3.96 -17.06
CA SER A 2 6.23 -3.25 -15.81
C SER A 2 7.38 -2.34 -15.41
N VAL A 3 7.06 -1.17 -14.86
CA VAL A 3 8.06 -0.19 -14.36
C VAL A 3 7.99 -0.06 -12.85
N ALA A 4 7.40 -1.06 -12.15
CA ALA A 4 7.27 -1.05 -10.70
C ALA A 4 8.63 -0.83 -10.03
N THR A 5 8.62 0.03 -9.01
CA THR A 5 9.82 0.34 -8.24
C THR A 5 10.32 -0.90 -7.51
N ARG A 6 11.65 -1.06 -7.41
CA ARG A 6 12.27 -2.19 -6.70
C ARG A 6 11.92 -2.18 -5.22
N TYR A 7 11.91 -0.99 -4.63
CA TYR A 7 11.46 -0.78 -3.25
C TYR A 7 10.41 0.33 -3.20
N LEU A 8 9.47 0.16 -2.28
CA LEU A 8 8.41 1.11 -2.01
C LEU A 8 8.54 1.54 -0.54
N LEU A 9 8.83 2.82 -0.32
CA LEU A 9 8.84 3.40 1.01
C LEU A 9 7.45 3.97 1.29
N THR A 10 6.82 3.48 2.35
CA THR A 10 5.60 4.07 2.89
C THR A 10 5.97 4.94 4.08
N THR A 11 5.28 6.06 4.25
CA THR A 11 5.34 6.85 5.48
C THR A 11 3.92 7.28 5.82
N GLU A 12 3.41 6.78 6.93
CA GLU A 12 2.07 7.09 7.43
C GLU A 12 2.11 7.92 8.70
N VAL A 13 1.14 8.83 8.82
CA VAL A 13 0.89 9.58 10.05
C VAL A 13 -0.60 9.68 10.34
N LEU A 14 -0.94 9.61 11.62
CA LEU A 14 -2.24 10.03 12.12
C LEU A 14 -2.25 11.54 12.33
N PHE A 15 -3.34 12.20 11.94
CA PHE A 15 -3.49 13.65 12.09
C PHE A 15 -4.79 14.06 12.76
N ASP A 16 -4.87 15.32 13.18
CA ASP A 16 -6.09 15.97 13.69
C ASP A 16 -6.94 16.49 12.54
N LYS A 17 -8.17 15.99 12.42
CA LYS A 17 -9.07 16.28 11.27
C LYS A 17 -9.30 17.77 11.02
N GLU A 18 -9.34 18.58 12.08
CA GLU A 18 -9.51 20.03 12.03
C GLU A 18 -8.39 20.74 11.26
N ASN A 19 -7.19 20.15 11.25
CA ASN A 19 -5.99 20.73 10.65
C ASN A 19 -5.62 20.09 9.30
N LYS A 20 -6.49 19.24 8.75
CA LYS A 20 -6.23 18.49 7.52
C LYS A 20 -5.74 19.38 6.34
N PRO A 21 -6.39 20.51 6.00
CA PRO A 21 -5.92 21.35 4.90
C PRO A 21 -4.50 21.91 5.12
N GLN A 22 -4.19 22.34 6.34
CA GLN A 22 -2.90 22.93 6.71
C GLN A 22 -1.80 21.87 6.69
N LEU A 23 -2.09 20.67 7.19
CA LEU A 23 -1.18 19.52 7.12
C LEU A 23 -0.83 19.20 5.67
N ILE A 24 -1.83 19.01 4.82
CA ILE A 24 -1.63 18.64 3.42
C ILE A 24 -0.80 19.72 2.70
N ALA A 25 -1.17 21.00 2.87
CA ALA A 25 -0.45 22.10 2.25
C ALA A 25 1.01 22.20 2.73
N ALA A 26 1.29 21.92 4.02
CA ALA A 26 2.64 21.88 4.54
C ALA A 26 3.43 20.68 3.98
N TRP A 27 2.80 19.52 3.87
CA TRP A 27 3.43 18.30 3.36
C TRP A 27 3.76 18.39 1.87
N GLN A 28 2.82 18.87 1.05
CA GLN A 28 3.01 19.01 -0.41
C GLN A 28 4.15 19.97 -0.77
N LYS A 29 4.39 21.02 0.03
CA LYS A 29 5.50 21.97 -0.19
C LYS A 29 6.90 21.34 -0.10
N LYS A 30 6.99 20.16 0.51
CA LYS A 30 8.24 19.47 0.82
C LYS A 30 8.27 18.07 0.23
N LEU A 31 7.32 17.72 -0.62
CA LEU A 31 7.22 16.39 -1.18
C LEU A 31 8.47 16.08 -2.05
N PRO A 32 9.17 14.96 -1.80
CA PRO A 32 10.30 14.57 -2.63
C PRO A 32 9.86 14.27 -4.06
N ALA A 33 10.82 14.23 -4.99
CA ALA A 33 10.57 13.68 -6.32
C ALA A 33 10.11 12.21 -6.22
N ASN A 34 9.37 11.73 -7.23
CA ASN A 34 8.88 10.35 -7.30
C ASN A 34 8.10 9.91 -6.05
N THR A 35 7.22 10.79 -5.58
CA THR A 35 6.37 10.56 -4.41
C THR A 35 4.93 10.88 -4.75
N ASN A 36 4.00 10.07 -4.25
CA ASN A 36 2.58 10.37 -4.24
C ASN A 36 2.10 10.55 -2.81
N LEU A 37 1.11 11.42 -2.62
CA LEU A 37 0.47 11.64 -1.33
C LEU A 37 -0.99 11.18 -1.41
N TYR A 38 -1.44 10.48 -0.37
CA TYR A 38 -2.78 9.93 -0.28
C TYR A 38 -3.38 10.18 1.11
N LEU A 39 -4.71 10.26 1.18
CA LEU A 39 -5.48 10.29 2.42
C LEU A 39 -6.28 9.02 2.54
N SER A 40 -6.30 8.42 3.72
CA SER A 40 -7.22 7.32 4.00
C SER A 40 -8.67 7.80 3.89
N GLU A 41 -9.53 6.96 3.31
CA GLU A 41 -10.97 7.20 3.23
C GLU A 41 -11.69 6.90 4.56
N ASN A 42 -11.07 6.07 5.41
CA ASN A 42 -11.68 5.55 6.63
C ASN A 42 -11.06 6.12 7.92
N GLU A 43 -9.85 6.67 7.82
CA GLU A 43 -9.07 7.15 8.98
C GLU A 43 -8.49 8.53 8.70
N ASP A 44 -8.17 9.27 9.77
CA ASP A 44 -7.39 10.51 9.66
C ASP A 44 -5.90 10.18 9.49
N THR A 45 -5.59 9.46 8.41
CA THR A 45 -4.26 8.97 8.06
C THR A 45 -3.81 9.59 6.75
N LEU A 46 -2.60 10.16 6.75
CA LEU A 46 -1.91 10.63 5.55
C LEU A 46 -0.82 9.62 5.20
N LEU A 47 -0.79 9.18 3.94
CA LEU A 47 0.19 8.25 3.40
C LEU A 47 1.05 8.97 2.36
N GLU A 48 2.34 9.07 2.62
CA GLU A 48 3.36 9.36 1.62
C GLU A 48 3.88 8.03 1.05
N LEU A 49 3.85 7.92 -0.28
CA LEU A 49 4.31 6.74 -1.01
C LEU A 49 5.44 7.14 -1.95
N GLN A 50 6.64 6.62 -1.70
CA GLN A 50 7.85 6.98 -2.42
C GLN A 50 8.48 5.77 -3.13
N ALA A 51 8.83 5.96 -4.40
CA ALA A 51 9.57 4.96 -5.16
C ALA A 51 11.06 5.05 -4.83
N VAL A 52 11.66 3.91 -4.49
CA VAL A 52 13.09 3.78 -4.20
C VAL A 52 13.67 2.70 -5.10
N SER A 53 14.58 3.08 -5.99
CA SER A 53 15.16 2.16 -6.98
C SER A 53 16.28 1.31 -6.37
N GLU A 54 17.04 1.91 -5.44
CA GLU A 54 18.21 1.30 -4.81
C GLU A 54 18.32 1.65 -3.32
N LEU A 55 18.95 0.80 -2.51
CA LEU A 55 19.09 1.05 -1.07
C LEU A 55 19.99 2.26 -0.75
N THR A 56 20.88 2.65 -1.66
CA THR A 56 21.69 3.88 -1.57
C THR A 56 20.84 5.15 -1.65
N GLU A 57 19.76 5.12 -2.42
CA GLU A 57 18.75 6.19 -2.47
C GLU A 57 18.02 6.30 -1.12
N LEU A 58 17.63 5.17 -0.52
CA LEU A 58 17.05 5.15 0.83
C LEU A 58 18.00 5.78 1.86
N ALA A 59 19.29 5.42 1.83
CA ALA A 59 20.28 6.00 2.73
C ALA A 59 20.39 7.52 2.56
N SER A 60 20.24 8.02 1.33
CA SER A 60 20.24 9.46 1.03
C SER A 60 18.97 10.15 1.57
N LEU A 61 17.81 9.50 1.46
CA LEU A 61 16.55 9.99 2.03
C LEU A 61 16.60 10.07 3.56
N LEU A 62 17.17 9.06 4.21
CA LEU A 62 17.30 9.00 5.67
C LEU A 62 18.33 9.99 6.22
N LYS A 63 19.41 10.24 5.47
CA LYS A 63 20.39 11.29 5.82
C LYS A 63 19.91 12.70 5.52
N GLY A 64 18.97 12.83 4.59
CA GLY A 64 18.39 14.11 4.22
C GLY A 64 17.50 14.68 5.32
N ASP A 65 17.16 15.95 5.16
CA ASP A 65 16.33 16.68 6.13
C ASP A 65 14.82 16.57 5.84
N HIS A 66 14.39 15.72 4.90
CA HIS A 66 12.97 15.63 4.50
C HIS A 66 12.07 15.34 5.70
N PHE A 67 12.29 14.20 6.36
CA PHE A 67 11.47 13.77 7.48
C PHE A 67 11.64 14.67 8.70
N SER A 68 12.83 15.22 8.95
CA SER A 68 13.07 16.15 10.06
C SER A 68 12.36 17.49 9.84
N GLN A 69 12.36 18.02 8.62
CA GLN A 69 11.64 19.24 8.24
C GLN A 69 10.12 19.03 8.27
N ILE A 70 9.62 17.95 7.67
CA ILE A 70 8.20 17.60 7.74
C ILE A 70 7.74 17.51 9.19
N LYS A 71 8.46 16.78 10.06
CA LYS A 71 8.14 16.70 11.50
C LYS A 71 8.11 18.10 12.12
N LYS A 72 9.12 18.93 11.87
CA LYS A 72 9.19 20.29 12.43
C LYS A 72 8.00 21.16 12.01
N ASP A 73 7.63 21.11 10.74
CA ASP A 73 6.61 21.98 10.14
C ASP A 73 5.18 21.50 10.45
N THR A 74 5.00 20.19 10.70
CA THR A 74 3.68 19.57 10.82
C THR A 74 3.35 19.01 12.19
N LYS A 75 4.31 18.87 13.13
CA LYS A 75 4.10 18.22 14.44
C LYS A 75 2.86 18.64 15.21
N LYS A 76 2.44 19.91 15.09
CA LYS A 76 1.26 20.45 15.79
C LYS A 76 -0.09 19.96 15.22
N TYR A 77 -0.05 19.24 14.10
CA TYR A 77 -1.19 18.68 13.40
C TYR A 77 -1.22 17.14 13.48
N LEU A 78 -0.19 16.52 14.06
CA LEU A 78 0.01 15.07 14.06
C LEU A 78 -0.33 14.48 15.43
N ARG A 79 -0.99 13.32 15.40
CA ARG A 79 -1.30 12.49 16.58
C ARG A 79 -0.36 11.31 16.76
N SER A 80 0.51 11.05 15.78
CA SER A 80 1.51 9.98 15.84
C SER A 80 2.87 10.45 15.34
N ASP A 81 3.90 9.66 15.64
CA ASP A 81 5.16 9.74 14.88
C ASP A 81 4.97 9.16 13.46
N LEU A 82 5.99 9.33 12.62
CA LEU A 82 6.06 8.72 11.28
C LEU A 82 6.16 7.20 11.40
N ARG A 83 5.22 6.49 10.80
CA ARG A 83 5.25 5.03 10.65
C ARG A 83 5.80 4.71 9.28
N GLN A 84 7.02 4.19 9.22
CA GLN A 84 7.74 3.99 7.96
C GLN A 84 7.97 2.51 7.70
N GLU A 85 7.70 2.08 6.47
CA GLU A 85 7.95 0.70 6.04
C GLU A 85 8.65 0.70 4.68
N LEU A 86 9.69 -0.13 4.55
CA LEU A 86 10.30 -0.43 3.26
C LEU A 86 9.78 -1.77 2.78
N LEU A 87 9.14 -1.76 1.61
CA LEU A 87 8.61 -2.95 0.96
C LEU A 87 9.47 -3.28 -0.27
N SER A 88 9.80 -4.55 -0.48
CA SER A 88 10.53 -5.05 -1.65
C SER A 88 9.56 -5.60 -2.68
N PHE A 89 9.75 -5.25 -3.94
CA PHE A 89 8.94 -5.77 -5.04
C PHE A 89 9.04 -7.31 -5.12
N VAL A 90 7.91 -7.95 -5.39
CA VAL A 90 7.82 -9.41 -5.60
C VAL A 90 7.35 -9.70 -7.02
N GLU A 91 6.13 -9.30 -7.37
CA GLU A 91 5.54 -9.59 -8.68
C GLU A 91 4.40 -8.64 -9.04
N ASN A 92 4.04 -8.61 -10.33
CA ASN A 92 2.88 -7.88 -10.83
C ASN A 92 1.82 -8.86 -11.31
N VAL A 93 0.58 -8.66 -10.87
CA VAL A 93 -0.59 -9.34 -11.43
C VAL A 93 -1.15 -8.50 -12.58
N ILE A 94 -1.43 -7.23 -12.29
CA ILE A 94 -1.73 -6.21 -13.30
C ILE A 94 -0.59 -5.19 -13.27
N PRO A 95 0.22 -5.08 -14.34
CA PRO A 95 1.47 -4.33 -14.32
C PRO A 95 1.25 -2.83 -14.15
N GLN A 96 2.17 -2.19 -13.45
CA GLN A 96 2.17 -0.74 -13.28
C GLN A 96 2.84 -0.04 -14.48
N LYS A 97 2.24 1.06 -14.94
CA LYS A 97 2.74 1.87 -16.07
C LYS A 97 3.87 2.84 -15.70
N LYS A 98 4.03 3.17 -14.41
CA LYS A 98 5.05 4.06 -13.85
C LYS A 98 5.72 3.42 -12.63
N SER A 99 6.70 4.08 -12.02
CA SER A 99 7.34 3.62 -10.78
C SER A 99 6.43 3.64 -9.56
N LEU A 100 5.42 4.54 -9.55
CA LEU A 100 4.36 4.60 -8.55
C LEU A 100 2.96 4.40 -9.15
N PRO A 101 1.98 3.97 -8.33
CA PRO A 101 0.56 3.94 -8.68
C PRO A 101 0.06 5.27 -9.26
N THR A 102 -0.78 5.23 -10.29
CA THR A 102 -1.27 6.44 -10.97
C THR A 102 -2.76 6.70 -10.82
N GLY A 103 -3.53 5.72 -10.34
CA GLY A 103 -4.96 5.86 -10.15
C GLY A 103 -5.33 6.89 -9.10
N GLU A 104 -6.58 7.37 -9.15
CA GLU A 104 -7.14 8.30 -8.16
C GLU A 104 -7.23 7.66 -6.77
N PHE A 105 -7.41 6.34 -6.72
CA PHE A 105 -7.49 5.57 -5.49
C PHE A 105 -6.40 4.51 -5.40
N LEU A 106 -6.09 4.15 -4.16
CA LEU A 106 -5.12 3.14 -3.79
C LEU A 106 -5.73 2.27 -2.70
N GLN A 107 -5.73 0.96 -2.90
CA GLN A 107 -5.97 0.02 -1.81
C GLN A 107 -4.68 -0.73 -1.48
N MET A 108 -4.37 -0.76 -0.19
CA MET A 108 -3.26 -1.55 0.35
C MET A 108 -3.85 -2.67 1.20
N ARG A 109 -3.48 -3.92 0.88
CA ARG A 109 -3.87 -5.10 1.65
C ARG A 109 -2.65 -5.80 2.19
N HIS A 110 -2.58 -5.97 3.50
CA HIS A 110 -1.48 -6.64 4.16
C HIS A 110 -1.93 -7.97 4.74
N ILE A 111 -1.11 -9.01 4.56
CA ILE A 111 -1.28 -10.32 5.17
C ILE A 111 0.07 -10.88 5.61
N GLU A 112 0.06 -11.65 6.69
CA GLU A 112 1.15 -12.52 7.09
C GLU A 112 0.79 -13.99 6.78
N VAL A 113 1.73 -14.72 6.19
CA VAL A 113 1.57 -16.13 5.83
C VAL A 113 2.52 -16.98 6.67
N PRO A 114 2.05 -18.04 7.36
CA PRO A 114 2.94 -18.92 8.11
C PRO A 114 3.96 -19.58 7.19
N LEU A 115 5.25 -19.57 7.58
CA LEU A 115 6.33 -20.07 6.73
C LEU A 115 6.17 -21.53 6.30
N HIS A 116 5.54 -22.38 7.11
CA HIS A 116 5.36 -23.80 6.82
C HIS A 116 4.33 -24.08 5.70
N VAL A 117 3.49 -23.10 5.32
CA VAL A 117 2.54 -23.19 4.20
C VAL A 117 2.84 -22.15 3.10
N HIS A 118 4.00 -21.50 3.15
CA HIS A 118 4.29 -20.35 2.29
C HIS A 118 4.31 -20.73 0.80
N ASP A 119 4.95 -21.84 0.44
CA ASP A 119 5.03 -22.27 -0.97
C ASP A 119 3.65 -22.68 -1.50
N ASP A 120 2.87 -23.43 -0.70
CA ASP A 120 1.48 -23.78 -1.03
C ASP A 120 0.62 -22.52 -1.25
N TYR A 121 0.83 -21.48 -0.44
CA TYR A 121 0.15 -20.20 -0.60
C TYR A 121 0.55 -19.49 -1.91
N LEU A 122 1.84 -19.50 -2.26
CA LEU A 122 2.33 -18.88 -3.49
C LEU A 122 1.75 -19.55 -4.74
N ASP A 123 1.56 -20.86 -4.72
CA ASP A 123 0.93 -21.58 -5.83
C ASP A 123 -0.59 -21.36 -5.84
N TRP A 124 -1.23 -21.51 -4.68
CA TRP A 124 -2.68 -21.30 -4.56
C TRP A 124 -3.10 -19.88 -4.98
N ARG A 125 -2.36 -18.83 -4.61
CA ARG A 125 -2.75 -17.44 -4.93
C ARG A 125 -2.70 -17.14 -6.43
N LYS A 126 -1.79 -17.78 -7.17
CA LYS A 126 -1.70 -17.65 -8.63
C LYS A 126 -2.95 -18.22 -9.30
N ASP A 127 -3.39 -19.38 -8.86
CA ASP A 127 -4.55 -20.06 -9.44
C ASP A 127 -5.91 -19.51 -8.97
N THR A 128 -5.92 -18.65 -7.96
CA THR A 128 -7.15 -18.09 -7.37
C THR A 128 -7.17 -16.57 -7.43
N ILE A 129 -6.52 -15.89 -6.48
CA ILE A 129 -6.54 -14.43 -6.32
C ILE A 129 -6.11 -13.75 -7.63
N PHE A 130 -5.01 -14.19 -8.23
CA PHE A 130 -4.45 -13.52 -9.41
C PHE A 130 -5.36 -13.70 -10.63
N LYS A 131 -5.76 -14.94 -10.94
CA LYS A 131 -6.74 -15.21 -12.01
C LYS A 131 -8.07 -14.48 -11.83
N HIS A 132 -8.48 -14.23 -10.58
CA HIS A 132 -9.68 -13.42 -10.31
C HIS A 132 -9.43 -11.95 -10.62
N VAL A 133 -8.34 -11.38 -10.10
CA VAL A 133 -7.95 -9.98 -10.28
C VAL A 133 -7.74 -9.64 -11.75
N GLU A 134 -7.09 -10.50 -12.54
CA GLU A 134 -6.85 -10.31 -13.98
C GLU A 134 -8.13 -10.15 -14.80
N LYS A 135 -9.27 -10.68 -14.31
CA LYS A 135 -10.57 -10.56 -14.99
C LYS A 135 -11.28 -9.25 -14.67
N LEU A 136 -10.83 -8.52 -13.65
CA LEU A 136 -11.45 -7.26 -13.24
C LEU A 136 -10.97 -6.12 -14.14
N LYS A 137 -11.92 -5.39 -14.73
CA LYS A 137 -11.63 -4.25 -15.63
C LYS A 137 -11.39 -2.93 -14.89
N ASN A 138 -11.73 -2.89 -13.61
CA ASN A 138 -11.75 -1.68 -12.77
C ASN A 138 -10.44 -1.47 -12.00
N ILE A 139 -9.35 -2.14 -12.39
CA ILE A 139 -8.05 -2.10 -11.72
C ILE A 139 -7.00 -1.62 -12.71
N ASP A 140 -6.31 -0.54 -12.35
CA ASP A 140 -5.24 0.06 -13.17
C ASP A 140 -3.91 -0.68 -12.96
N SER A 141 -3.63 -1.08 -11.72
CA SER A 141 -2.49 -1.94 -11.37
C SER A 141 -2.78 -2.77 -10.11
N PHE A 142 -2.12 -3.91 -9.99
CA PHE A 142 -2.16 -4.78 -8.83
C PHE A 142 -0.79 -5.44 -8.66
N VAL A 143 -0.06 -4.99 -7.65
CA VAL A 143 1.36 -5.33 -7.44
C VAL A 143 1.54 -5.91 -6.04
N ALA A 144 2.35 -6.97 -5.93
CA ALA A 144 2.73 -7.55 -4.65
C ALA A 144 4.13 -7.08 -4.25
N TYR A 145 4.23 -6.62 -3.01
CA TYR A 145 5.49 -6.34 -2.31
C TYR A 145 5.57 -7.19 -1.04
N HIS A 146 6.78 -7.41 -0.53
CA HIS A 146 7.02 -8.05 0.75
C HIS A 146 7.71 -7.07 1.70
N SER A 147 7.35 -7.09 2.98
CA SER A 147 8.04 -6.31 4.00
C SER A 147 9.54 -6.63 4.02
N ALA A 148 10.38 -5.62 3.81
CA ALA A 148 11.83 -5.72 3.92
C ALA A 148 12.32 -5.12 5.24
N LEU A 149 11.81 -3.94 5.60
CA LEU A 149 11.99 -3.30 6.90
C LEU A 149 10.64 -2.76 7.37
N SER A 150 10.00 -3.43 8.32
CA SER A 150 8.69 -3.07 8.86
C SER A 150 8.50 -3.75 10.22
N HIS A 151 7.60 -3.22 11.05
CA HIS A 151 7.10 -3.95 12.22
C HIS A 151 5.97 -4.94 11.85
N GLN A 152 5.45 -4.90 10.61
CA GLN A 152 4.46 -5.84 10.09
C GLN A 152 5.12 -6.80 9.09
N PRO A 153 5.32 -8.08 9.41
CA PRO A 153 5.86 -9.07 8.48
C PRO A 153 4.85 -9.43 7.38
N GLY A 154 5.32 -9.92 6.23
CA GLY A 154 4.46 -10.50 5.21
C GLY A 154 4.32 -9.68 3.92
N VAL A 155 3.23 -9.91 3.20
CA VAL A 155 3.00 -9.39 1.84
C VAL A 155 2.03 -8.22 1.88
N MET A 156 2.39 -7.15 1.17
CA MET A 156 1.54 -6.00 0.87
C MET A 156 1.11 -6.06 -0.60
N PHE A 157 -0.18 -6.20 -0.84
CA PHE A 157 -0.77 -5.98 -2.16
C PHE A 157 -1.15 -4.51 -2.32
N VAL A 158 -0.63 -3.89 -3.37
CA VAL A 158 -0.87 -2.49 -3.72
C VAL A 158 -1.69 -2.46 -5.01
N SER A 159 -2.95 -2.07 -4.88
CA SER A 159 -3.90 -2.01 -5.99
C SER A 159 -4.28 -0.56 -6.28
N SER A 160 -4.06 -0.11 -7.51
CA SER A 160 -4.43 1.23 -7.97
C SER A 160 -5.62 1.16 -8.91
N PHE A 161 -6.51 2.14 -8.82
CA PHE A 161 -7.69 2.23 -9.68
C PHE A 161 -8.23 3.65 -9.77
N SER A 162 -8.98 3.93 -10.83
CA SER A 162 -9.56 5.26 -11.11
C SER A 162 -11.08 5.27 -11.18
N CYS A 163 -11.74 4.12 -11.02
CA CYS A 163 -13.20 4.07 -10.89
C CYS A 163 -13.64 4.43 -9.46
N SER A 164 -14.96 4.50 -9.21
CA SER A 164 -15.46 4.74 -7.86
C SER A 164 -15.06 3.60 -6.91
N PRO A 165 -14.80 3.88 -5.62
CA PRO A 165 -14.53 2.82 -4.63
C PRO A 165 -15.59 1.73 -4.59
N LYS A 166 -16.87 2.08 -4.82
CA LYS A 166 -17.97 1.12 -4.88
C LYS A 166 -17.80 0.13 -6.04
N ASP A 167 -17.47 0.62 -7.23
CA ASP A 167 -17.32 -0.21 -8.43
C ASP A 167 -16.05 -1.07 -8.37
N TYR A 168 -15.00 -0.57 -7.72
CA TYR A 168 -13.80 -1.34 -7.41
C TYR A 168 -14.12 -2.48 -6.42
N LEU A 169 -14.78 -2.16 -5.30
CA LEU A 169 -15.09 -3.13 -4.25
C LEU A 169 -16.08 -4.21 -4.71
N ALA A 170 -16.95 -3.93 -5.69
CA ALA A 170 -17.83 -4.93 -6.30
C ALA A 170 -17.06 -6.14 -6.87
N GLY A 171 -15.82 -5.94 -7.33
CA GLY A 171 -14.93 -7.02 -7.76
C GLY A 171 -14.54 -7.99 -6.64
N PHE A 172 -14.66 -7.58 -5.38
CA PHE A 172 -14.19 -8.32 -4.19
C PHE A 172 -15.31 -8.69 -3.20
N THR A 173 -16.55 -8.30 -3.47
CA THR A 173 -17.71 -8.63 -2.61
C THR A 173 -18.61 -9.71 -3.19
N ASN A 174 -18.31 -10.24 -4.38
CA ASN A 174 -19.07 -11.33 -4.98
C ASN A 174 -18.81 -12.69 -4.29
N PRO A 175 -19.75 -13.65 -4.38
CA PRO A 175 -19.62 -14.95 -3.71
C PRO A 175 -18.33 -15.72 -4.08
N THR A 176 -17.90 -15.63 -5.34
CA THR A 176 -16.68 -16.29 -5.82
C THR A 176 -15.46 -15.78 -5.06
N TYR A 177 -15.29 -14.46 -4.96
CA TYR A 177 -14.14 -13.89 -4.24
C TYR A 177 -14.26 -14.10 -2.72
N GLN A 178 -15.47 -14.07 -2.16
CA GLN A 178 -15.67 -14.38 -0.74
C GLN A 178 -15.22 -15.80 -0.38
N ALA A 179 -15.43 -16.77 -1.27
CA ALA A 179 -14.92 -18.14 -1.10
C ALA A 179 -13.39 -18.18 -1.16
N ILE A 180 -12.76 -17.42 -2.06
CA ILE A 180 -11.29 -17.29 -2.14
C ILE A 180 -10.74 -16.68 -0.84
N ALA A 181 -11.34 -15.59 -0.36
CA ALA A 181 -10.93 -14.92 0.88
C ALA A 181 -11.14 -15.81 2.12
N GLN A 182 -12.18 -16.64 2.13
CA GLN A 182 -12.39 -17.64 3.18
C GLN A 182 -11.27 -18.69 3.18
N GLN A 183 -10.96 -19.27 2.02
CA GLN A 183 -9.87 -20.25 1.90
C GLN A 183 -8.52 -19.65 2.31
N ALA A 184 -8.23 -18.40 1.92
CA ALA A 184 -7.03 -17.70 2.35
C ALA A 184 -6.96 -17.60 3.88
N GLY A 185 -8.05 -17.12 4.50
CA GLY A 185 -8.15 -16.99 5.95
C GLY A 185 -7.95 -18.32 6.66
N ASP A 186 -8.63 -19.37 6.22
CA ASP A 186 -8.61 -20.66 6.95
C ASP A 186 -7.28 -21.40 6.86
N ARG A 187 -6.52 -21.18 5.78
CA ARG A 187 -5.36 -22.02 5.44
C ARG A 187 -4.03 -21.29 5.46
N PHE A 188 -4.02 -20.00 5.16
CA PHE A 188 -2.79 -19.31 4.77
C PHE A 188 -2.52 -18.01 5.52
N ILE A 189 -3.49 -17.43 6.23
CA ILE A 189 -3.28 -16.15 6.91
C ILE A 189 -3.12 -16.36 8.43
N VAL A 190 -2.04 -15.82 9.00
CA VAL A 190 -1.85 -15.76 10.46
C VAL A 190 -3.01 -14.98 11.10
N GLY A 191 -3.66 -15.54 12.11
CA GLY A 191 -4.86 -14.93 12.71
C GLY A 191 -6.13 -15.06 11.87
N GLY A 192 -6.08 -15.86 10.81
CA GLY A 192 -7.20 -16.12 9.91
C GLY A 192 -7.66 -14.87 9.15
N LYS A 193 -8.97 -14.74 8.92
CA LYS A 193 -9.52 -13.56 8.21
C LYS A 193 -9.20 -12.23 8.90
N GLN A 194 -8.96 -12.22 10.20
CA GLN A 194 -8.65 -11.00 10.95
C GLN A 194 -7.23 -10.49 10.69
N GLY A 195 -6.33 -11.35 10.18
CA GLY A 195 -4.99 -10.98 9.75
C GLY A 195 -4.93 -10.32 8.36
N LEU A 196 -6.08 -10.13 7.69
CA LEU A 196 -6.17 -9.34 6.47
C LEU A 196 -6.49 -7.89 6.81
N TYR A 197 -5.48 -7.03 6.76
CA TYR A 197 -5.63 -5.60 6.95
C TYR A 197 -5.82 -4.94 5.59
N THR A 198 -6.84 -4.09 5.46
CA THR A 198 -7.13 -3.39 4.21
C THR A 198 -7.40 -1.92 4.48
N THR A 199 -6.64 -1.06 3.83
CA THR A 199 -6.83 0.39 3.88
C THR A 199 -7.06 0.93 2.47
N LEU A 200 -8.05 1.80 2.34
CA LEU A 200 -8.37 2.49 1.10
C LEU A 200 -7.95 3.95 1.23
N TYR A 201 -7.26 4.46 0.22
CA TYR A 201 -6.82 5.84 0.16
C TYR A 201 -7.25 6.51 -1.14
N LYS A 202 -7.44 7.83 -1.05
CA LYS A 202 -7.64 8.74 -2.17
C LYS A 202 -6.41 9.62 -2.36
N LYS A 203 -5.98 9.77 -3.60
CA LYS A 203 -4.85 10.62 -3.98
C LYS A 203 -5.17 12.10 -3.74
N ILE A 204 -4.17 12.86 -3.30
CA ILE A 204 -4.23 14.32 -3.11
C ILE A 204 -3.73 15.04 -4.36
#